data_AF-A0A4R6SK27-F1
#
_entry.id   AF-A0A4R6SK27-F1
#
_cell.length_a   1.000
_cell.length_b   1.000
_cell.length_c   1.000
_cell.angle_alpha   90.00
_cell.angle_beta   90.00
_cell.angle_gamma   90.00
#
_symmetry.space_group_name_H-M   'P 1'
#
loop_
_entity.id
_entity.type
_entity.pdbx_description
1 polymer ?
#
loop_
_entity_poly.entity_id
_entity_poly.type
_entity_poly.pdbx_seq_one_letter_code
_entity_poly.pdbx_strand_id
1 'polypeptide(L)'
;MEYGILSILPPLIAILLALTTKQVFISLILGIFSGTMILTDWSFFAAVNMTLEEIVAIFSEAWITKTIIFSFLVGGLITVISASGGVQGFINYLTKKEMWLRIKGEHCF
;
A
#
# COMPACT_ATOMS: atom_id res chain seq x y z
N MET A 1 32.46 8.92 -6.74
CA MET A 1 31.85 8.14 -7.83
C MET A 1 30.45 8.69 -8.03
N GLU A 2 30.20 9.30 -9.18
CA GLU A 2 28.98 10.04 -9.48
C GLU A 2 27.86 9.04 -9.82
N TYR A 3 27.09 8.61 -8.83
CA TYR A 3 25.97 7.67 -9.02
C TYR A 3 24.71 8.34 -9.61
N GLY A 4 24.83 9.55 -10.18
CA GLY A 4 23.70 10.40 -10.56
C GLY A 4 22.69 9.72 -11.50
N ILE A 5 23.18 9.03 -12.54
CA ILE A 5 22.33 8.27 -13.47
C ILE A 5 22.03 6.85 -12.96
N LEU A 6 22.87 6.26 -12.11
CA LEU A 6 22.66 4.90 -11.60
C LEU A 6 21.57 4.84 -10.52
N SER A 7 21.38 5.88 -9.70
CA SER A 7 20.31 5.93 -8.69
C SER A 7 18.91 6.08 -9.28
N ILE A 8 18.75 6.52 -10.53
CA ILE A 8 17.44 6.60 -11.19
C ILE A 8 16.99 5.24 -11.72
N LEU A 9 17.93 4.31 -11.94
CA LEU A 9 17.68 3.02 -12.57
C LEU A 9 16.77 2.11 -11.71
N PRO A 10 16.99 1.94 -10.39
CA PRO A 10 16.12 1.11 -9.57
C PRO A 10 14.66 1.62 -9.48
N PRO A 11 14.39 2.93 -9.27
CA PRO A 11 13.04 3.47 -9.30
C PRO A 11 12.35 3.28 -10.67
N LEU A 12 13.07 3.48 -11.77
CA LEU A 12 12.54 3.28 -13.11
C LEU A 12 12.14 1.83 -13.34
N ILE A 13 13.00 0.87 -12.96
CA ILE A 13 12.71 -0.56 -13.03
C ILE A 13 11.47 -0.89 -12.19
N ALA A 14 11.37 -0.35 -10.97
CA ALA A 14 10.22 -0.57 -10.09
C ALA A 14 8.91 0.00 -10.67
N ILE A 15 8.94 1.14 -11.35
CA ILE A 15 7.72 1.69 -11.98
C ILE A 15 7.33 0.83 -13.18
N LEU A 16 8.30 0.46 -14.02
CA LEU A 16 8.06 -0.29 -15.25
C LEU A 16 7.50 -1.70 -14.94
N LEU A 17 8.11 -2.40 -13.97
CA LEU A 17 7.64 -3.70 -13.49
C LEU A 17 6.26 -3.63 -12.81
N ALA A 18 5.93 -2.52 -12.15
CA ALA A 18 4.62 -2.36 -11.51
C ALA A 18 3.51 -2.26 -12.56
N LEU A 19 3.77 -1.59 -13.68
CA LEU A 19 2.84 -1.44 -14.80
C LEU A 19 2.66 -2.75 -15.57
N THR A 20 3.73 -3.50 -15.82
CA THR A 20 3.64 -4.77 -16.57
C THR A 20 3.03 -5.89 -15.72
N THR A 21 3.48 -6.03 -14.47
CA THR A 21 3.10 -7.15 -13.60
C THR A 21 1.76 -6.91 -12.91
N LYS A 22 1.28 -5.65 -12.88
CA LYS A 22 0.11 -5.20 -12.11
C LYS A 22 0.15 -5.62 -10.63
N GLN A 23 1.37 -5.83 -10.11
CA GLN A 23 1.64 -6.29 -8.76
C GLN A 23 2.63 -5.32 -8.11
N VAL A 24 2.08 -4.36 -7.37
CA VAL A 24 2.87 -3.28 -6.76
C VAL A 24 3.94 -3.82 -5.80
N PHE A 25 3.57 -4.82 -4.97
CA PHE A 25 4.48 -5.39 -3.97
C PHE A 25 5.70 -6.08 -4.57
N ILE A 26 5.49 -6.92 -5.59
CA ILE A 26 6.58 -7.62 -6.29
C ILE A 26 7.53 -6.59 -6.91
N SER A 27 6.95 -5.53 -7.49
CA SER A 27 7.74 -4.48 -8.12
C SER A 27 8.60 -3.69 -7.14
N LEU A 28 8.06 -3.38 -5.96
CA LEU A 28 8.78 -2.65 -4.92
C LEU A 28 9.99 -3.46 -4.41
N ILE A 29 9.79 -4.77 -4.17
CA ILE A 29 10.86 -5.68 -3.74
C ILE A 29 11.96 -5.76 -4.78
N LEU A 30 11.61 -5.94 -6.06
CA LEU A 30 12.59 -6.01 -7.15
C LEU A 30 13.31 -4.67 -7.37
N GLY A 31 12.63 -3.54 -7.12
CA GLY A 31 13.25 -2.22 -7.14
C GLY A 31 14.34 -2.05 -6.09
N ILE A 32 14.04 -2.39 -4.83
CA ILE A 32 15.01 -2.32 -3.73
C ILE A 32 16.16 -3.32 -3.96
N PHE A 33 15.84 -4.54 -4.39
CA PHE A 33 16.83 -5.55 -4.74
C PHE A 33 17.77 -5.08 -5.87
N SER A 34 17.22 -4.45 -6.91
CA SER A 34 18.03 -3.84 -7.97
C SER A 34 18.90 -2.68 -7.45
N GLY A 35 18.43 -1.93 -6.44
CA GLY A 35 19.21 -0.87 -5.80
C GLY A 35 20.41 -1.41 -5.02
N THR A 36 20.20 -2.40 -4.16
CA THR A 36 21.26 -3.04 -3.37
C THR A 36 22.24 -3.83 -4.25
N MET A 37 21.77 -4.40 -5.36
CA MET A 37 22.63 -5.06 -6.35
C MET A 37 23.64 -4.10 -7.00
N ILE A 38 23.24 -2.85 -7.26
CA ILE A 38 24.12 -1.80 -7.78
C ILE A 38 25.12 -1.35 -6.70
N LEU A 39 24.68 -1.26 -5.44
CA LEU A 39 25.53 -0.87 -4.31
C LEU A 39 26.58 -1.93 -3.93
N THR A 40 26.34 -3.19 -4.30
CA THR A 40 27.17 -4.34 -3.87
C THR A 40 28.00 -4.94 -5.01
N ASP A 41 28.30 -4.16 -6.05
CA ASP A 41 29.13 -4.56 -7.20
C ASP A 41 28.73 -5.93 -7.81
N TRP A 42 27.42 -6.16 -7.99
CA TRP A 42 26.86 -7.38 -8.61
C TRP A 42 26.99 -8.69 -7.81
N SER A 43 27.34 -8.64 -6.52
CA SER A 43 27.34 -9.83 -5.66
C SER A 43 25.92 -10.21 -5.21
N PHE A 44 25.35 -11.27 -5.79
CA PHE A 44 24.00 -11.74 -5.49
C PHE A 44 23.79 -12.07 -4.00
N PHE A 45 24.72 -12.81 -3.40
CA PHE A 45 24.61 -13.20 -1.99
C PHE A 45 24.65 -12.00 -1.04
N ALA A 46 25.48 -11.00 -1.36
CA ALA A 46 25.61 -9.81 -0.54
C ALA A 46 24.42 -8.85 -0.73
N ALA A 47 23.90 -8.70 -1.95
CA ALA A 47 22.70 -7.90 -2.24
C ALA A 47 21.44 -8.45 -1.55
N VAL A 48 21.27 -9.78 -1.48
CA VAL A 48 20.16 -10.41 -0.73
C VAL A 48 20.28 -10.10 0.76
N ASN A 49 21.46 -10.28 1.36
CA ASN A 49 21.66 -9.98 2.78
C ASN A 49 21.41 -8.49 3.06
N MET A 50 21.97 -7.60 2.25
CA MET A 50 21.79 -6.15 2.39
C MET A 50 20.32 -5.75 2.26
N THR A 51 19.57 -6.33 1.31
CA THR A 51 18.13 -6.07 1.18
C THR A 51 17.36 -6.48 2.43
N LEU A 52 17.68 -7.65 3.01
CA LEU A 52 17.04 -8.11 4.25
C LEU A 52 17.40 -7.23 5.44
N GLU A 53 18.66 -6.83 5.56
CA GLU A 53 19.13 -5.92 6.60
C GLU A 53 18.45 -4.55 6.50
N GLU A 54 18.32 -3.98 5.30
CA GLU A 54 17.61 -2.72 5.07
C GLU A 54 16.13 -2.81 5.46
N ILE A 55 15.46 -3.92 5.10
CA ILE A 55 14.06 -4.14 5.51
C ILE A 55 13.96 -4.13 7.04
N VAL A 56 14.84 -4.88 7.74
CA VAL A 56 14.84 -4.93 9.21
C VAL A 56 15.21 -3.58 9.84
N ALA A 57 16.11 -2.82 9.21
CA ALA A 57 16.50 -1.49 9.65
C ALA A 57 15.30 -0.52 9.64
N ILE A 58 14.48 -0.56 8.57
CA ILE A 58 13.27 0.25 8.45
C ILE A 58 12.27 -0.09 9.58
N PHE A 59 12.14 -1.37 9.97
CA PHE A 59 11.32 -1.77 11.13
C PHE A 59 11.91 -1.37 12.49
N SER A 60 13.22 -1.09 12.55
CA SER A 60 13.86 -0.59 13.77
C SER A 60 13.68 0.91 13.95
N GLU A 61 13.35 1.64 12.88
CA GLU A 61 13.09 3.07 12.94
C GLU A 61 11.72 3.38 13.58
N ALA A 62 11.78 4.05 14.74
CA ALA A 62 10.59 4.31 15.56
C ALA A 62 9.47 5.05 14.80
N TRP A 63 9.80 5.97 13.87
CA TRP A 63 8.78 6.74 13.15
C TRP A 63 8.09 5.93 12.05
N ILE A 64 8.83 5.08 11.33
CA ILE A 64 8.25 4.17 10.33
C ILE A 64 7.40 3.12 11.03
N THR A 65 7.91 2.49 12.08
CA THR A 65 7.19 1.42 12.77
C THR A 65 5.89 1.91 13.39
N LYS A 66 5.88 3.12 13.96
CA LYS A 66 4.63 3.77 14.40
C LYS A 66 3.64 3.95 13.25
N THR A 67 4.12 4.37 12.07
CA THR A 67 3.29 4.57 10.88
C THR A 67 2.71 3.25 10.35
N ILE A 68 3.53 2.19 10.29
CA ILE A 68 3.09 0.84 9.87
C ILE A 68 2.02 0.30 10.83
N ILE A 69 2.25 0.40 12.14
CA ILE A 69 1.29 -0.04 13.16
C ILE A 69 -0.02 0.74 13.03
N PHE A 70 0.05 2.06 12.86
CA PHE A 70 -1.14 2.90 12.66
C PHE A 70 -1.92 2.50 11.40
N SER A 71 -1.23 2.30 10.28
CA SER A 71 -1.86 1.83 9.03
C SER A 71 -2.53 0.47 9.21
N PHE A 72 -1.89 -0.45 9.95
CA PHE A 72 -2.45 -1.76 10.23
C PHE A 72 -3.71 -1.67 11.12
N LEU A 73 -3.68 -0.80 12.14
CA LEU A 73 -4.84 -0.53 12.99
C LEU A 73 -6.01 0.06 12.18
N VAL A 74 -5.76 1.03 11.31
CA VAL A 74 -6.80 1.61 10.43
C VAL A 74 -7.37 0.54 9.50
N GLY A 75 -6.52 -0.28 8.88
CA GLY A 75 -6.97 -1.39 8.04
C GLY A 75 -7.82 -2.40 8.81
N GLY A 76 -7.41 -2.76 10.03
CA GLY A 76 -8.17 -3.65 10.92
C GLY A 76 -9.52 -3.05 11.32
N LEU A 77 -9.55 -1.78 11.71
CA LEU A 77 -10.79 -1.07 12.06
C LEU A 77 -11.77 -1.04 10.88
N ILE A 78 -11.29 -0.71 9.68
CA ILE A 78 -12.12 -0.71 8.47
C ILE A 78 -12.67 -2.12 8.20
N THR A 79 -11.85 -3.15 8.38
CA THR A 79 -12.27 -4.54 8.19
C THR A 79 -13.36 -4.93 9.18
N VAL A 80 -13.23 -4.56 10.46
CA VAL A 80 -14.26 -4.82 11.48
C VAL A 80 -15.57 -4.07 11.18
N ILE A 81 -15.49 -2.81 10.74
CA ILE A 81 -16.66 -2.01 10.33
C ILE A 81 -17.37 -2.65 9.12
N SER A 82 -16.59 -3.15 8.16
CA SER A 82 -17.14 -3.84 7.00
C SER A 82 -17.73 -5.20 7.36
N ALA A 83 -17.06 -5.98 8.22
CA ALA A 83 -17.48 -7.32 8.62
C ALA A 83 -18.72 -7.32 9.53
N SER A 84 -18.88 -6.29 10.38
CA SER A 84 -20.10 -6.07 11.17
C SER A 84 -21.32 -5.67 10.31
N GLY A 85 -21.17 -5.54 9.00
CA GLY A 85 -22.22 -5.10 8.10
C GLY A 85 -22.62 -3.64 8.31
N GLY A 86 -21.84 -2.86 9.07
CA GLY A 86 -22.14 -1.45 9.36
C GLY A 86 -22.27 -0.61 8.10
N VAL A 87 -21.40 -0.85 7.10
CA VAL A 87 -21.45 -0.19 5.79
C VAL A 87 -22.73 -0.56 5.04
N GLN A 88 -23.10 -1.83 4.99
CA GLN A 88 -24.29 -2.31 4.28
C GLN A 88 -25.58 -1.87 4.98
N GLY A 89 -25.61 -1.89 6.32
CA GLY A 89 -26.71 -1.36 7.12
C GLY A 89 -26.89 0.14 6.95
N PHE A 90 -25.79 0.90 6.85
CA PHE A 90 -25.82 2.33 6.58
C PHE A 90 -26.37 2.65 5.18
N ILE A 91 -25.93 1.91 4.16
CA ILE A 91 -26.48 2.03 2.80
C ILE A 91 -27.98 1.74 2.80
N ASN A 92 -28.42 0.65 3.42
CA ASN A 92 -29.85 0.30 3.48
C ASN A 92 -30.67 1.36 4.22
N TYR A 93 -30.14 1.95 5.30
CA TYR A 93 -30.79 3.04 6.02
C TYR A 93 -30.99 4.28 5.13
N LEU A 94 -29.97 4.68 4.38
CA LEU A 94 -30.05 5.81 3.45
C LEU A 94 -31.05 5.55 2.32
N THR A 95 -30.99 4.37 1.67
CA THR A 95 -31.92 3.98 0.61
C THR A 95 -33.37 3.96 1.10
N LYS A 96 -33.61 3.43 2.31
CA LYS A 96 -34.96 3.40 2.90
C LYS A 96 -35.48 4.80 3.23
N LYS A 97 -34.61 5.71 3.68
CA LYS A 97 -34.97 7.11 3.95
C LYS A 97 -35.30 7.86 2.66
N GLU A 98 -34.54 7.65 1.60
CA GLU A 98 -34.79 8.26 0.29
C GLU A 98 -36.14 7.80 -0.29
N MET A 99 -36.45 6.50 -0.18
CA MET A 99 -37.74 5.94 -0.61
C MET A 99 -38.91 6.54 0.20
N TRP A 100 -38.75 6.74 1.51
CA TRP A 100 -39.77 7.37 2.35
C TRP A 100 -40.02 8.83 1.97
N LEU A 101 -38.98 9.56 1.57
CA LEU A 101 -39.10 10.94 1.07
C LEU A 101 -39.79 11.01 -0.29
N ARG A 102 -39.52 10.07 -1.21
CA ARG A 102 -40.21 9.99 -2.50
C ARG A 102 -41.71 9.73 -2.35
N ILE A 103 -42.10 8.79 -1.48
CA ILE A 103 -43.53 8.47 -1.22
C ILE A 103 -44.27 9.66 -0.58
N LYS A 104 -43.61 10.41 0.31
CA LYS A 104 -44.25 11.57 0.96
C LYS A 104 -44.42 12.77 0.01
N GLY A 105 -43.58 12.88 -1.02
CA GLY A 105 -43.72 13.89 -2.08
C GLY A 105 -44.93 13.65 -2.99
N GLU A 106 -45.28 12.39 -3.26
CA GLU A 106 -46.44 12.03 -4.10
C GLU A 106 -47.79 12.19 -3.40
N HIS A 107 -47.82 12.28 -2.07
CA HIS A 107 -49.04 12.51 -1.29
C HIS A 107 -49.31 13.99 -0.99
N CYS A 108 -48.40 14.89 -1.37
CA CYS A 108 -48.52 16.34 -1.19
C CYS A 108 -48.83 17.08 -2.51
N PHE A 109 -49.27 16.35 -3.54
CA PHE A 109 -49.85 16.87 -4.78
C PHE A 109 -51.23 16.27 -5.01
#